data_AF-A0A5B8LGT8-F1
#
_entry.id   AF-A0A5B8LGT8-F1
#
_cell.length_a   1.000
_cell.length_b   1.000
_cell.length_c   1.000
_cell.angle_alpha   90.00
_cell.angle_beta   90.00
_cell.angle_gamma   90.00
#
_symmetry.space_group_name_H-M   'P 1'
#
loop_
_entity.id
_entity.type
_entity.pdbx_description
1 polymer ?
#
loop_
_entity_poly.entity_id
_entity_poly.type
_entity_poly.pdbx_seq_one_letter_code
_entity_poly.pdbx_strand_id
1 'polypeptide(L)'
;MEDILASIKRIIAEDAENGAPIRARRRPVPPPVDDFVEDDDVLELSEQAPEPPAAPQPVAEPIAPEPVAVEPMVAPAPMPMSPPVAAAPVAAPAPIAAPQAAPAPETIVSPQTAEASRAPLDNLSRLVVKPDTAGADTLEGLVREMLRPMLSDWLDRNLPDLVESMVAKEIARITGGR
;
A
#
# COMPACT_ATOMS: atom_id res chain seq x y z
N MET A 1 11.28 -11.26 52.79
CA MET A 1 10.99 -11.37 51.33
C MET A 1 10.99 -10.00 50.68
N GLU A 2 10.40 -9.01 51.33
CA GLU A 2 10.39 -7.59 50.89
C GLU A 2 11.80 -6.98 50.83
N ASP A 3 12.73 -7.39 51.71
CA ASP A 3 14.13 -6.92 51.69
C ASP A 3 14.89 -7.33 50.41
N ILE A 4 14.57 -8.50 49.85
CA ILE A 4 15.20 -9.00 48.60
C ILE A 4 14.76 -8.12 47.42
N LEU A 5 13.46 -7.77 47.37
CA LEU A 5 12.92 -6.92 46.32
C LEU A 5 13.41 -5.46 46.44
N ALA A 6 13.56 -4.96 47.67
CA ALA A 6 14.14 -3.64 47.92
C ALA A 6 15.61 -3.56 47.50
N SER A 7 16.39 -4.63 47.73
CA SER A 7 17.80 -4.72 47.33
C SER A 7 17.96 -4.75 45.81
N ILE A 8 17.16 -5.56 45.09
CA ILE A 8 17.19 -5.62 43.62
C ILE A 8 16.78 -4.27 43.01
N LYS A 9 15.75 -3.61 43.57
CA LYS A 9 15.30 -2.30 43.08
C LYS A 9 16.35 -1.21 43.28
N ARG A 10 17.12 -1.26 44.36
CA ARG A 10 18.22 -0.32 44.61
C ARG A 10 19.38 -0.51 43.64
N ILE A 11 19.76 -1.76 43.35
CA ILE A 11 20.86 -2.08 42.42
C ILE A 11 20.52 -1.62 40.99
N ILE A 12 19.29 -1.84 40.53
CA ILE A 12 18.87 -1.44 39.16
C ILE A 12 18.84 0.09 39.01
N ALA A 13 18.42 0.81 40.05
CA ALA A 13 18.43 2.28 40.02
C ALA A 13 19.86 2.84 40.01
N GLU A 14 20.76 2.23 40.78
CA GLU A 14 22.17 2.62 40.85
C GLU A 14 22.94 2.30 39.55
N ASP A 15 22.57 1.23 38.85
CA ASP A 15 23.17 0.84 37.56
C ASP A 15 22.68 1.71 36.38
N ALA A 16 21.43 2.17 36.43
CA ALA A 16 20.87 3.07 35.42
C ALA A 16 21.51 4.48 35.44
N GLU A 17 21.94 4.96 36.61
CA GLU A 17 22.59 6.27 36.75
C GLU A 17 24.07 6.28 36.31
N ASN A 18 24.74 5.13 36.27
CA ASN A 18 26.15 5.00 35.90
C ASN A 18 26.39 4.76 34.38
N GLY A 19 25.34 4.75 33.57
CA GLY A 19 25.43 4.54 32.11
C GLY A 19 25.82 5.78 31.31
N ALA A 20 27.10 6.13 31.26
CA ALA A 20 27.64 7.08 30.27
C ALA A 20 28.07 6.34 28.98
N PRO A 21 27.78 6.86 27.76
CA PRO A 21 28.04 6.15 26.51
C PRO A 21 29.53 6.16 26.14
N ILE A 22 30.15 4.99 26.05
CA ILE A 22 31.50 4.79 25.52
C ILE A 22 31.48 5.01 24.00
N ARG A 23 31.99 6.14 23.52
CA ARG A 23 32.23 6.40 22.09
C ARG A 23 33.28 5.43 21.55
N ALA A 24 32.84 4.42 20.80
CA ALA A 24 33.73 3.54 20.03
C ALA A 24 34.38 4.30 18.85
N ARG A 25 35.71 4.26 18.78
CA ARG A 25 36.51 4.77 17.65
C ARG A 25 36.19 3.93 16.39
N ARG A 26 35.69 4.57 15.32
CA ARG A 26 35.50 3.95 13.99
C ARG A 26 36.85 3.81 13.27
N ARG A 27 37.09 2.63 12.67
CA ARG A 27 38.16 2.37 11.68
C ARG A 27 37.56 2.49 10.27
N PRO A 28 38.25 3.05 9.26
CA PRO A 28 37.66 3.24 7.94
C PRO A 28 37.64 1.91 7.15
N VAL A 29 36.52 1.66 6.47
CA VAL A 29 36.26 0.54 5.53
C VAL A 29 36.53 1.06 4.10
N PRO A 30 37.22 0.30 3.22
CA PRO A 30 37.44 0.71 1.83
C PRO A 30 36.13 0.70 1.02
N PRO A 31 36.03 1.49 -0.07
CA PRO A 31 34.82 1.53 -0.89
C PRO A 31 34.61 0.20 -1.64
N PRO A 32 33.35 -0.20 -1.89
CA PRO A 32 33.05 -1.36 -2.72
C PRO A 32 33.44 -1.07 -4.18
N VAL A 33 33.91 -2.11 -4.87
CA VAL A 33 34.14 -2.13 -6.31
C VAL A 33 32.78 -2.17 -7.02
N ASP A 34 32.53 -1.20 -7.90
CA ASP A 34 31.39 -1.20 -8.83
C ASP A 34 31.67 -2.21 -9.96
N ASP A 35 31.27 -3.46 -9.73
CA ASP A 35 31.20 -4.49 -10.77
C ASP A 35 29.79 -5.09 -10.79
N PHE A 36 28.79 -4.27 -11.15
CA PHE A 36 27.53 -4.77 -11.69
C PHE A 36 27.30 -4.12 -13.06
N VAL A 37 27.30 -5.00 -14.05
CA VAL A 37 27.01 -4.75 -15.46
C VAL A 37 25.57 -4.22 -15.57
N GLU A 38 25.42 -3.10 -16.27
CA GLU A 38 24.23 -2.56 -16.94
C GLU A 38 22.87 -3.16 -16.50
N ASP A 39 22.16 -2.45 -15.61
CA ASP A 39 20.76 -2.62 -15.18
C ASP A 39 19.71 -2.51 -16.33
N ASP A 40 20.07 -2.73 -17.60
CA ASP A 40 19.15 -2.61 -18.74
C ASP A 40 18.44 -3.94 -19.11
N ASP A 41 18.89 -5.10 -18.60
CA ASP A 41 18.28 -6.41 -18.89
C ASP A 41 17.37 -6.96 -17.76
N VAL A 42 17.18 -6.21 -16.66
CA VAL A 42 16.27 -6.60 -15.57
C VAL A 42 14.98 -5.78 -15.64
N LEU A 43 13.91 -6.37 -16.18
CA LEU A 43 12.59 -5.72 -16.24
C LEU A 43 11.80 -5.90 -14.94
N GLU A 44 11.64 -4.83 -14.15
CA GLU A 44 10.72 -4.78 -12.99
C GLU A 44 9.25 -4.67 -13.46
N LEU A 45 8.59 -5.80 -13.67
CA LEU A 45 7.16 -5.88 -14.00
C LEU A 45 6.28 -5.71 -12.76
N SER A 46 6.08 -4.46 -12.36
CA SER A 46 5.15 -4.06 -11.30
C SER A 46 3.72 -3.81 -11.79
N GLU A 47 3.48 -3.86 -13.11
CA GLU A 47 2.19 -3.58 -13.74
C GLU A 47 1.72 -4.79 -14.58
N GLN A 48 0.48 -5.24 -14.38
CA GLN A 48 -0.09 -6.36 -15.14
C GLN A 48 -0.66 -5.85 -16.47
N ALA A 49 -0.17 -6.41 -17.60
CA ALA A 49 -0.62 -6.02 -18.92
C ALA A 49 -2.15 -6.21 -19.09
N PRO A 50 -2.89 -5.23 -19.64
CA PRO A 50 -4.30 -5.41 -19.96
C PRO A 50 -4.48 -6.36 -21.15
N GLU A 51 -5.48 -7.25 -21.07
CA GLU A 51 -5.92 -8.04 -22.22
C GLU A 51 -6.53 -7.11 -23.28
N PRO A 52 -6.07 -7.16 -24.55
CA PRO A 52 -6.57 -6.24 -25.57
C PRO A 52 -8.06 -6.50 -25.83
N PRO A 53 -8.91 -5.47 -25.99
CA PRO A 53 -10.24 -5.69 -26.51
C PRO A 53 -10.12 -6.25 -27.93
N ALA A 54 -10.91 -7.26 -28.26
CA ALA A 54 -11.06 -7.71 -29.64
C ALA A 54 -11.69 -6.56 -30.46
N ALA A 55 -10.87 -5.71 -31.07
CA ALA A 55 -11.31 -4.75 -32.06
C ALA A 55 -11.50 -5.46 -33.41
N PRO A 56 -12.55 -5.09 -34.17
CA PRO A 56 -13.15 -5.96 -35.18
C PRO A 56 -12.41 -5.92 -36.51
N GLN A 57 -12.33 -7.06 -37.21
CA GLN A 57 -12.03 -7.08 -38.65
C GLN A 57 -13.25 -7.60 -39.42
N PRO A 58 -13.84 -6.79 -40.32
CA PRO A 58 -14.87 -7.23 -41.25
C PRO A 58 -14.23 -7.73 -42.54
N VAL A 59 -14.40 -9.01 -42.91
CA VAL A 59 -14.33 -9.46 -44.32
C VAL A 59 -14.92 -10.86 -44.51
N ALA A 60 -16.04 -10.93 -45.21
CA ALA A 60 -16.36 -12.00 -46.15
C ALA A 60 -16.97 -11.36 -47.40
N GLU A 61 -16.25 -11.44 -48.52
CA GLU A 61 -16.72 -11.19 -49.91
C GLU A 61 -17.74 -12.28 -50.35
N PRO A 62 -18.46 -12.19 -51.49
CA PRO A 62 -18.56 -11.12 -52.50
C PRO A 62 -19.99 -10.59 -52.73
N ILE A 63 -20.06 -9.41 -53.35
CA ILE A 63 -21.28 -8.73 -53.80
C ILE A 63 -21.83 -9.44 -55.05
N ALA A 64 -23.07 -9.92 -55.01
CA ALA A 64 -23.86 -10.16 -56.21
C ALA A 64 -24.50 -8.83 -56.66
N PRO A 65 -24.26 -8.33 -57.88
CA PRO A 65 -24.80 -7.05 -58.31
C PRO A 65 -26.21 -7.22 -58.88
N GLU A 66 -27.21 -6.63 -58.23
CA GLU A 66 -28.48 -6.25 -58.89
C GLU A 66 -28.90 -4.83 -58.45
N PRO A 67 -29.52 -4.04 -59.35
CA PRO A 67 -29.22 -2.63 -59.50
C PRO A 67 -29.94 -1.70 -58.52
N VAL A 68 -29.24 -0.61 -58.21
CA VAL A 68 -29.70 0.54 -57.42
C VAL A 68 -30.89 1.23 -58.12
N ALA A 69 -32.01 1.36 -57.41
CA ALA A 69 -32.99 2.41 -57.63
C ALA A 69 -32.96 3.35 -56.42
N VAL A 70 -32.40 4.55 -56.60
CA VAL A 70 -32.46 5.63 -55.63
C VAL A 70 -33.85 6.25 -55.72
N GLU A 71 -34.69 6.06 -54.70
CA GLU A 71 -35.88 6.90 -54.49
C GLU A 71 -35.60 7.95 -53.39
N PRO A 72 -36.07 9.19 -53.55
CA PRO A 72 -35.60 10.33 -52.79
C PRO A 72 -36.32 10.53 -51.43
N MET A 73 -35.54 11.09 -50.51
CA MET A 73 -35.85 11.74 -49.23
C MET A 73 -37.31 12.15 -48.95
N VAL A 74 -37.82 11.78 -47.76
CA VAL A 74 -38.93 12.49 -47.08
C VAL A 74 -38.52 12.77 -45.62
N ALA A 75 -38.60 14.05 -45.25
CA ALA A 75 -38.25 14.61 -43.94
C ALA A 75 -39.16 14.07 -42.80
N PRO A 76 -38.67 14.05 -41.54
CA PRO A 76 -39.49 13.63 -40.41
C PRO A 76 -40.67 14.59 -40.19
N ALA A 77 -41.88 14.03 -40.14
CA ALA A 77 -43.10 14.77 -39.83
C ALA A 77 -43.08 15.28 -38.37
N PRO A 78 -43.57 16.51 -38.10
CA PRO A 78 -43.58 17.09 -36.76
C PRO A 78 -44.59 16.37 -35.84
N MET A 79 -44.18 16.07 -34.61
CA MET A 79 -45.06 15.57 -33.55
C MET A 79 -46.06 16.65 -33.12
N PRO A 80 -47.34 16.30 -32.83
CA PRO A 80 -48.33 17.25 -32.36
C PRO A 80 -48.00 17.73 -30.94
N MET A 81 -47.90 19.05 -30.79
CA MET A 81 -47.69 19.77 -29.54
C MET A 81 -48.99 19.81 -28.71
N SER A 82 -48.93 19.42 -27.44
CA SER A 82 -50.03 19.60 -26.48
C SER A 82 -50.36 21.09 -26.30
N PRO A 83 -51.65 21.50 -26.23
CA PRO A 83 -51.99 22.90 -26.03
C PRO A 83 -51.62 23.38 -24.61
N PRO A 84 -51.08 24.59 -24.45
CA PRO A 84 -50.84 25.19 -23.14
C PRO A 84 -52.16 25.54 -22.47
N VAL A 85 -52.36 25.07 -21.23
CA VAL A 85 -53.46 25.51 -20.36
C VAL A 85 -53.29 27.00 -20.08
N ALA A 86 -54.38 27.73 -20.25
CA ALA A 86 -54.47 29.18 -20.20
C ALA A 86 -53.97 29.80 -18.88
N ALA A 87 -53.43 31.02 -19.02
CA ALA A 87 -52.95 31.89 -17.97
C ALA A 87 -54.02 32.25 -16.91
N ALA A 88 -53.63 32.22 -15.64
CA ALA A 88 -54.28 32.93 -14.53
C ALA A 88 -53.45 34.19 -14.16
N PRO A 89 -54.07 35.28 -13.64
CA PRO A 89 -53.53 36.63 -13.75
C PRO A 89 -52.52 37.04 -12.66
N VAL A 90 -51.75 38.07 -13.02
CA VAL A 90 -50.53 38.69 -12.45
C VAL A 90 -50.65 39.19 -10.99
N ALA A 91 -49.58 39.01 -10.19
CA ALA A 91 -49.24 39.85 -9.03
C ALA A 91 -47.71 40.07 -8.89
N ALA A 92 -47.28 41.32 -9.12
CA ALA A 92 -46.10 42.14 -8.72
C ALA A 92 -44.71 41.54 -8.31
N PRO A 93 -43.61 42.35 -8.44
CA PRO A 93 -42.24 41.89 -8.75
C PRO A 93 -41.27 41.78 -7.56
N ALA A 94 -40.20 40.99 -7.70
CA ALA A 94 -39.00 41.04 -6.85
C ALA A 94 -37.72 41.17 -7.72
N PRO A 95 -36.69 41.91 -7.26
CA PRO A 95 -35.64 42.48 -8.11
C PRO A 95 -34.52 41.50 -8.49
N ILE A 96 -33.88 41.78 -9.62
CA ILE A 96 -32.73 41.06 -10.18
C ILE A 96 -31.53 41.13 -9.22
N ALA A 97 -30.91 40.00 -8.89
CA ALA A 97 -29.55 39.94 -8.37
C ALA A 97 -28.77 38.90 -9.20
N ALA A 98 -27.77 39.36 -9.95
CA ALA A 98 -26.75 38.48 -10.49
C ALA A 98 -25.70 38.20 -9.40
N PRO A 99 -25.33 36.95 -9.12
CA PRO A 99 -24.05 36.65 -8.50
C PRO A 99 -23.06 36.30 -9.62
N GLN A 100 -22.18 37.25 -9.94
CA GLN A 100 -20.82 36.87 -10.33
C GLN A 100 -20.22 36.15 -9.13
N ALA A 101 -20.10 34.82 -9.23
CA ALA A 101 -19.17 34.06 -8.41
C ALA A 101 -17.98 33.72 -9.31
N ALA A 102 -16.80 34.21 -8.93
CA ALA A 102 -15.53 33.76 -9.49
C ALA A 102 -15.50 32.22 -9.53
N PRO A 103 -14.81 31.59 -10.51
CA PRO A 103 -14.71 30.15 -10.54
C PRO A 103 -14.04 29.69 -9.23
N ALA A 104 -14.82 29.07 -8.36
CA ALA A 104 -14.27 28.14 -7.38
C ALA A 104 -13.42 27.14 -8.15
N PRO A 105 -12.27 26.67 -7.60
CA PRO A 105 -11.48 25.65 -8.27
C PRO A 105 -12.43 24.55 -8.69
N GLU A 106 -12.49 24.29 -10.00
CA GLU A 106 -13.40 23.32 -10.60
C GLU A 106 -13.11 21.98 -9.93
N THR A 107 -13.88 21.69 -8.88
CA THR A 107 -13.77 20.44 -8.17
C THR A 107 -14.36 19.43 -9.13
N ILE A 108 -13.45 18.73 -9.78
CA ILE A 108 -13.74 17.76 -10.84
C ILE A 108 -14.67 16.64 -10.30
N VAL A 109 -14.74 16.51 -8.98
CA VAL A 109 -15.56 15.53 -8.27
C VAL A 109 -16.75 16.22 -7.62
N SER A 110 -17.95 15.67 -7.84
CA SER A 110 -19.13 16.14 -7.13
C SER A 110 -19.01 15.86 -5.61
N PRO A 111 -19.58 16.70 -4.73
CA PRO A 111 -19.55 16.46 -3.29
C PRO A 111 -20.18 15.11 -2.92
N GLN A 112 -21.23 14.71 -3.64
CA GLN A 112 -21.89 13.41 -3.48
C GLN A 112 -20.94 12.25 -3.82
N THR A 113 -20.17 12.36 -4.91
CA THR A 113 -19.18 11.35 -5.30
C THR A 113 -18.05 11.25 -4.28
N ALA A 114 -17.59 12.38 -3.74
CA ALA A 114 -16.57 12.41 -2.70
C ALA A 114 -17.06 11.73 -1.41
N GLU A 115 -18.30 11.99 -0.98
CA GLU A 115 -18.90 11.33 0.18
C GLU A 115 -19.13 9.83 -0.03
N ALA A 116 -19.62 9.44 -1.20
CA ALA A 116 -19.82 8.03 -1.55
C ALA A 116 -18.51 7.22 -1.56
N SER A 117 -17.40 7.85 -1.96
CA SER A 117 -16.09 7.19 -2.06
C SER A 117 -15.37 7.06 -0.71
N ARG A 118 -15.74 7.86 0.31
CA ARG A 118 -15.09 7.83 1.63
C ARG A 118 -15.21 6.47 2.32
N ALA A 119 -16.40 5.86 2.32
CA ALA A 119 -16.62 4.61 3.04
C ALA A 119 -15.89 3.39 2.42
N PRO A 120 -15.91 3.17 1.09
CA PRO A 120 -15.11 2.12 0.46
C PRO A 120 -13.59 2.28 0.67
N LEU A 121 -13.07 3.52 0.57
CA LEU A 121 -11.66 3.79 0.78
C LEU A 121 -11.24 3.59 2.24
N ASP A 122 -12.07 4.00 3.20
CA ASP A 122 -11.84 3.73 4.62
C ASP A 122 -11.83 2.22 4.91
N ASN A 123 -12.75 1.46 4.29
CA ASN A 123 -12.78 0.00 4.40
C ASN A 123 -11.53 -0.66 3.81
N LEU A 124 -11.07 -0.22 2.63
CA LEU A 124 -9.82 -0.66 2.03
C LEU A 124 -8.62 -0.35 2.93
N SER A 125 -8.56 0.85 3.51
CA SER A 125 -7.46 1.21 4.41
C SER A 125 -7.39 0.28 5.63
N ARG A 126 -8.55 -0.13 6.16
CA ARG A 126 -8.63 -1.06 7.30
C ARG A 126 -8.18 -2.47 6.94
N LEU A 127 -8.30 -2.87 5.68
CA LEU A 127 -7.83 -4.17 5.18
C LEU A 127 -6.32 -4.17 4.91
N VAL A 128 -5.76 -3.04 4.46
CA VAL A 128 -4.32 -2.91 4.19
C VAL A 128 -3.51 -2.67 5.47
N VAL A 129 -4.14 -2.14 6.53
CA VAL A 129 -3.43 -1.59 7.71
C VAL A 129 -3.58 -2.40 9.01
N LYS A 130 -4.14 -3.62 9.08
CA LYS A 130 -4.40 -4.24 10.41
C LYS A 130 -4.04 -5.71 10.58
N PRO A 131 -3.58 -6.17 11.76
CA PRO A 131 -3.40 -5.48 13.06
C PRO A 131 -1.99 -5.57 13.68
N ASP A 132 -1.64 -4.62 14.56
CA ASP A 132 -0.43 -4.59 15.43
C ASP A 132 -0.19 -5.82 16.35
N THR A 133 -1.00 -6.87 16.22
CA THR A 133 -0.71 -8.14 16.90
C THR A 133 0.15 -8.99 15.98
N ALA A 134 1.43 -9.08 16.31
CA ALA A 134 2.27 -10.20 15.89
C ALA A 134 1.57 -11.50 16.34
N GLY A 135 0.73 -12.05 15.48
CA GLY A 135 -0.16 -13.17 15.74
C GLY A 135 -0.10 -14.16 14.61
N ALA A 136 -0.40 -15.43 14.92
CA ALA A 136 -0.25 -16.59 14.05
C ALA A 136 -0.92 -16.48 12.66
N ASP A 137 -1.88 -15.56 12.49
CA ASP A 137 -2.60 -15.34 11.25
C ASP A 137 -1.94 -14.31 10.31
N THR A 138 -0.82 -13.69 10.71
CA THR A 138 -0.01 -12.87 9.80
C THR A 138 1.04 -13.73 9.09
N LEU A 139 1.49 -13.29 7.91
CA LEU A 139 2.57 -13.97 7.18
C LEU A 139 3.84 -14.12 8.04
N GLU A 140 4.17 -13.09 8.84
CA GLU A 140 5.29 -13.17 9.78
C GLU A 140 5.08 -14.26 10.83
N GLY A 141 3.85 -14.39 11.36
CA GLY A 141 3.48 -15.46 12.29
C GLY A 141 3.71 -16.85 11.67
N LEU A 142 3.22 -17.06 10.45
CA LEU A 142 3.39 -18.33 9.74
C LEU A 142 4.86 -18.65 9.46
N VAL A 143 5.64 -17.67 8.96
CA VAL A 143 7.07 -17.83 8.70
C VAL A 143 7.84 -18.14 9.99
N ARG A 144 7.49 -17.49 11.10
CA ARG A 144 8.10 -17.76 12.41
C ARG A 144 7.80 -19.17 12.90
N GLU A 145 6.58 -19.67 12.75
CA GLU A 145 6.21 -21.04 13.10
C GLU A 145 6.95 -22.07 12.22
N MET A 146 7.18 -21.76 10.95
CA MET A 146 7.96 -22.62 10.04
C MET A 146 9.47 -22.60 10.35
N LEU A 147 10.03 -21.45 10.73
CA LEU A 147 11.47 -21.31 11.01
C LEU A 147 11.85 -21.82 12.40
N ARG A 148 10.93 -21.81 13.36
CA ARG A 148 11.17 -22.28 14.74
C ARG A 148 11.76 -23.70 14.82
N PRO A 149 11.20 -24.73 14.15
CA PRO A 149 11.76 -26.08 14.23
C PRO A 149 13.16 -26.18 13.59
N MET A 150 13.42 -25.46 12.49
CA MET A 150 14.74 -25.47 11.84
C MET A 150 15.82 -24.82 12.71
N LEU A 151 15.50 -23.69 13.34
CA LEU A 151 16.41 -23.00 14.25
C LEU A 151 16.64 -23.80 15.53
N SER A 152 15.61 -24.46 16.07
CA SER A 152 15.77 -25.33 17.25
C SER A 152 16.71 -26.50 16.96
N ASP A 153 16.48 -27.24 15.88
CA ASP A 153 17.30 -28.38 15.48
C ASP A 153 18.75 -27.96 15.19
N TRP A 154 18.95 -26.78 14.61
CA TRP A 154 20.28 -26.23 14.42
C TRP A 154 20.95 -25.87 15.76
N LEU A 155 20.23 -25.21 16.67
CA LEU A 155 20.75 -24.86 18.00
C LEU A 155 21.10 -26.12 18.79
N ASP A 156 20.24 -27.15 18.78
CA ASP A 156 20.48 -28.40 19.49
C ASP A 156 21.77 -29.09 19.01
N ARG A 157 22.10 -28.98 17.72
CA ARG A 157 23.31 -29.56 17.13
C ARG A 157 24.57 -28.72 17.31
N ASN A 158 24.47 -27.39 17.29
CA ASN A 158 25.64 -26.50 17.19
C ASN A 158 25.96 -25.75 18.49
N LEU A 159 24.99 -25.63 19.40
CA LEU A 159 25.15 -24.88 20.65
C LEU A 159 26.12 -25.55 21.65
N PRO A 160 26.19 -26.90 21.79
CA PRO A 160 27.14 -27.54 22.70
C PRO A 160 28.60 -27.16 22.38
N ASP A 161 29.02 -27.31 21.13
CA ASP A 161 30.39 -27.01 20.68
C ASP A 161 30.75 -25.53 20.87
N LEU A 162 29.80 -24.63 20.57
CA LEU A 162 29.96 -23.20 20.78
C LEU A 162 30.20 -22.87 22.25
N VAL A 163 29.40 -23.46 23.16
CA VAL A 163 29.52 -23.25 24.61
C VAL A 163 30.83 -23.83 25.13
N GLU A 164 31.22 -25.05 24.74
CA GLU A 164 32.50 -25.65 25.13
C GLU A 164 33.68 -24.77 24.74
N SER A 165 33.67 -24.24 23.51
CA SER A 165 34.73 -23.33 23.05
C SER A 165 34.79 -22.04 23.87
N MET A 166 33.65 -21.52 24.31
CA MET A 166 33.56 -20.29 25.09
C MET A 166 33.99 -20.52 26.54
N VAL A 167 33.57 -21.65 27.13
CA VAL A 167 33.98 -22.07 28.48
C VAL A 167 35.47 -22.36 28.52
N ALA A 168 36.03 -23.06 27.53
CA ALA A 168 37.47 -23.32 27.45
C ALA A 168 38.27 -22.01 27.38
N LYS A 169 37.81 -21.02 26.61
CA LYS A 169 38.40 -19.67 26.57
C LYS A 169 38.32 -18.96 27.91
N GLU A 170 37.19 -19.08 28.62
CA GLU A 170 37.00 -18.43 29.92
C GLU A 170 37.87 -19.08 31.01
N ILE A 171 37.98 -20.41 31.03
CA ILE A 171 38.89 -21.13 31.94
C ILE A 171 40.34 -20.75 31.65
N ALA A 172 40.75 -20.73 30.39
CA ALA A 172 42.10 -20.32 30.00
C ALA A 172 42.42 -18.89 30.45
N ARG A 173 41.45 -17.96 30.36
CA ARG A 173 41.59 -16.59 30.84
C ARG A 173 41.78 -16.54 32.37
N ILE A 174 40.95 -17.25 33.13
CA ILE A 174 41.01 -17.27 34.60
C ILE A 174 42.31 -17.92 35.09
N THR A 175 42.74 -18.99 34.43
CA THR A 175 43.94 -19.76 34.83
C THR A 175 45.25 -19.12 34.38
N GLY A 176 45.29 -18.44 33.23
CA GLY A 176 46.48 -17.74 32.73
C GLY A 176 46.66 -16.32 33.24
N GLY A 177 45.69 -15.77 33.98
CA GLY A 177 45.69 -14.39 34.47
C GLY A 177 46.38 -14.16 35.83
N ARG A 178 47.32 -15.02 36.25
CA ARG A 178 48.11 -14.84 37.48
C ARG A 178 49.60 -14.75 37.20
#